data_AF-A0A7W5YD77-F1
#
_entry.id   AF-A0A7W5YD77-F1
#
_cell.length_a   1.000
_cell.length_b   1.000
_cell.length_c   1.000
_cell.angle_alpha   90.00
_cell.angle_beta   90.00
_cell.angle_gamma   90.00
#
_symmetry.space_group_name_H-M   'P 1'
#
loop_
_entity.id
_entity.type
_entity.pdbx_description
1 polymer ?
#
loop_
_entity_poly.entity_id
_entity_poly.type
_entity_poly.pdbx_seq_one_letter_code
_entity_poly.pdbx_strand_id
1 'polypeptide(L)'
;MEKKELLSVNQYTKVLVPASSYNMQDDDRLLIPFTSGDKIGFVNKEGYIVVKPQFSMYYGECYEENDNIRVTVDDLYGFPRSGGKVSTYKRPMYGLINYKGETIFEPSFYLLLPAIGDKKLYTVQNNHFEYAVLNIDGTEVVPFGKYNWIDGFDKGLARVKIGNVTNGQKENGNKWGLINENGKEVLSLEYDNIWNFYDKKRVTTKVVKGNVAHDVILSELLDMDKTQEKDNHSDNYDINVDDYGTNFGEYAGSYAQDVEGYSDDVIDDAFDGDPDAYWNID
;
A
#
# COMPACT_ATOMS: atom_id res chain seq x y z
N MET A 1 -0.78 -39.18 5.07
CA MET A 1 -1.97 -38.38 5.42
C MET A 1 -1.73 -37.01 4.83
N GLU A 2 -2.50 -36.60 3.82
CA GLU A 2 -2.43 -35.24 3.31
C GLU A 2 -2.77 -34.25 4.44
N LYS A 3 -1.92 -33.25 4.62
CA LYS A 3 -2.10 -32.23 5.65
C LYS A 3 -3.29 -31.37 5.21
N LYS A 4 -4.39 -31.40 5.96
CA LYS A 4 -5.53 -30.51 5.70
C LYS A 4 -5.11 -29.09 6.00
N GLU A 5 -5.25 -28.19 5.02
CA GLU A 5 -5.02 -26.77 5.20
C GLU A 5 -6.32 -26.09 5.64
N LEU A 6 -6.22 -25.21 6.63
CA LEU A 6 -7.34 -24.40 7.12
C LEU A 6 -7.38 -23.08 6.35
N LEU A 7 -8.59 -22.57 6.09
CA LEU A 7 -8.77 -21.25 5.51
C LEU A 7 -8.16 -20.20 6.46
N SER A 8 -7.17 -19.44 5.97
CA SER A 8 -6.67 -18.27 6.69
C SER A 8 -7.70 -17.15 6.60
N VAL A 9 -8.17 -16.68 7.76
CA VAL A 9 -9.12 -15.57 7.85
C VAL A 9 -8.34 -14.29 8.12
N ASN A 10 -8.38 -13.37 7.16
CA ASN A 10 -7.84 -12.03 7.29
C ASN A 10 -8.87 -11.00 6.79
N GLN A 11 -8.51 -9.71 6.82
CA GLN A 11 -9.39 -8.60 6.44
C GLN A 11 -9.92 -8.66 4.98
N TYR A 12 -9.24 -9.39 4.10
CA TYR A 12 -9.62 -9.60 2.70
C TYR A 12 -10.37 -10.92 2.46
N THR A 13 -10.38 -11.84 3.44
CA THR A 13 -11.12 -13.09 3.33
C THR A 13 -12.61 -12.82 3.38
N LYS A 14 -13.32 -13.07 2.27
CA LYS A 14 -14.79 -12.98 2.18
C LYS A 14 -15.39 -14.34 1.92
N VAL A 15 -16.47 -14.65 2.64
CA VAL A 15 -17.29 -15.85 2.39
C VAL A 15 -18.51 -15.42 1.60
N LEU A 16 -18.66 -15.95 0.39
CA LEU A 16 -19.84 -15.70 -0.44
C LEU A 16 -20.97 -16.63 -0.02
N VAL A 17 -22.16 -16.07 0.18
CA VAL A 17 -23.39 -16.80 0.47
C VAL A 17 -24.48 -16.44 -0.54
N PRO A 18 -25.42 -17.36 -0.85
CA PRO A 18 -26.59 -16.99 -1.64
C PRO A 18 -27.36 -15.85 -0.99
N ALA A 19 -27.88 -14.91 -1.77
CA ALA A 19 -28.66 -13.79 -1.26
C ALA A 19 -29.86 -14.23 -0.41
N SER A 20 -30.46 -15.39 -0.71
CA SER A 20 -31.55 -15.99 0.07
C SER A 20 -31.17 -16.41 1.48
N SER A 21 -29.86 -16.54 1.76
CA SER A 21 -29.30 -16.91 3.06
C SER A 21 -28.67 -15.71 3.77
N TYR A 22 -28.70 -14.52 3.15
CA TYR A 22 -28.10 -13.31 3.68
C TYR A 22 -29.15 -12.44 4.37
N ASN A 23 -28.96 -12.12 5.66
CA ASN A 23 -29.83 -11.17 6.35
C ASN A 23 -29.26 -9.76 6.23
N MET A 24 -29.75 -8.99 5.24
CA MET A 24 -29.29 -7.64 4.99
C MET A 24 -29.62 -6.65 6.12
N GLN A 25 -30.65 -6.94 6.92
CA GLN A 25 -31.04 -6.07 8.03
C GLN A 25 -30.06 -6.11 9.21
N ASP A 26 -29.23 -7.15 9.30
CA ASP A 26 -28.20 -7.30 10.33
C ASP A 26 -26.83 -6.77 9.85
N ASP A 27 -26.74 -6.23 8.63
CA ASP A 27 -25.51 -5.69 8.08
C ASP A 27 -25.37 -4.20 8.41
N ASP A 28 -24.33 -3.88 9.18
CA ASP A 28 -24.08 -2.52 9.62
C ASP A 28 -23.39 -1.63 8.57
N ARG A 29 -23.00 -2.17 7.42
CA ARG A 29 -22.35 -1.40 6.36
C ARG A 29 -23.32 -0.45 5.65
N LEU A 30 -22.82 0.74 5.32
CA LEU A 30 -23.53 1.73 4.50
C LEU A 30 -23.55 1.34 3.02
N LEU A 31 -22.51 0.67 2.56
CA LEU A 31 -22.43 0.06 1.23
C LEU A 31 -22.13 -1.43 1.34
N ILE A 32 -23.10 -2.24 0.93
CA ILE A 32 -23.05 -3.69 0.97
C ILE A 32 -22.67 -4.20 -0.43
N PRO A 33 -21.51 -4.86 -0.59
CA PRO A 33 -21.08 -5.39 -1.87
C PRO A 33 -21.95 -6.58 -2.29
N PHE A 34 -22.33 -6.62 -3.56
CA PHE A 34 -23.02 -7.76 -4.16
C PHE A 34 -22.43 -8.09 -5.52
N THR A 35 -22.53 -9.36 -5.92
CA THR A 35 -22.07 -9.82 -7.22
C THR A 35 -23.23 -10.03 -8.18
N SER A 36 -23.08 -9.60 -9.43
CA SER A 36 -23.95 -9.98 -10.55
C SER A 36 -23.06 -10.46 -11.70
N GLY A 37 -23.05 -11.78 -11.93
CA GLY A 37 -22.05 -12.38 -12.80
C GLY A 37 -20.65 -12.25 -12.19
N ASP A 38 -19.68 -11.78 -12.98
CA ASP A 38 -18.30 -11.54 -12.57
C ASP A 38 -18.05 -10.13 -12.00
N LYS A 39 -19.10 -9.29 -11.93
CA LYS A 39 -18.98 -7.89 -11.49
C LYS A 39 -19.56 -7.64 -10.12
N ILE A 40 -18.96 -6.68 -9.43
CA ILE A 40 -19.34 -6.20 -8.11
C ILE A 40 -20.04 -4.85 -8.24
N GLY A 41 -21.17 -4.73 -7.56
CA GLY A 41 -21.88 -3.48 -7.31
C GLY A 41 -22.11 -3.30 -5.80
N PHE A 42 -22.79 -2.23 -5.43
CA PHE A 42 -23.09 -1.91 -4.03
C PHE A 42 -24.57 -1.57 -3.86
N VAL A 43 -25.18 -2.11 -2.80
CA VAL A 43 -26.50 -1.72 -2.32
C VAL A 43 -26.39 -1.01 -0.98
N ASN A 44 -27.41 -0.23 -0.63
CA ASN A 44 -27.56 0.27 0.73
C ASN A 44 -28.25 -0.76 1.64
N LYS A 45 -28.46 -0.44 2.93
CA LYS A 45 -29.09 -1.33 3.92
C LYS A 45 -30.54 -1.73 3.57
N GLU A 46 -31.24 -0.89 2.81
CA GLU A 46 -32.59 -1.18 2.31
C GLU A 46 -32.58 -2.07 1.06
N GLY A 47 -31.41 -2.40 0.51
CA GLY A 47 -31.25 -3.21 -0.70
C GLY A 47 -31.40 -2.46 -2.01
N TYR A 48 -31.48 -1.13 -1.98
CA TYR A 48 -31.46 -0.31 -3.20
C TYR A 48 -30.06 -0.32 -3.81
N ILE A 49 -29.97 -0.54 -5.11
CA ILE A 49 -28.72 -0.46 -5.86
C ILE A 49 -28.23 0.99 -5.85
N VAL A 50 -27.11 1.21 -5.16
CA VAL A 50 -26.39 2.49 -5.11
C VAL A 50 -25.40 2.56 -6.26
N VAL A 51 -24.64 1.48 -6.45
CA VAL A 51 -23.68 1.34 -7.55
C VAL A 51 -24.02 0.08 -8.33
N LYS A 52 -24.30 0.25 -9.62
CA LYS A 52 -24.55 -0.90 -10.51
C LYS A 52 -23.29 -1.78 -10.61
N PRO A 53 -23.44 -3.10 -10.81
CA PRO A 53 -22.31 -4.00 -10.98
C PRO A 53 -21.40 -3.56 -12.12
N GLN A 54 -20.15 -3.21 -11.79
CA GLN A 54 -19.17 -2.72 -12.77
C GLN A 54 -17.71 -3.00 -12.39
N PHE A 55 -17.42 -3.21 -11.10
CA PHE A 55 -16.05 -3.43 -10.62
C PHE A 55 -15.66 -4.91 -10.67
N SER A 56 -14.38 -5.18 -10.88
CA SER A 56 -13.81 -6.53 -10.83
C SER A 56 -13.44 -6.96 -9.41
N MET A 57 -13.08 -6.02 -8.54
CA MET A 57 -12.77 -6.25 -7.12
C MET A 57 -13.04 -4.98 -6.30
N TYR A 58 -13.15 -5.12 -4.98
CA TYR A 58 -13.13 -4.01 -4.02
C TYR A 58 -12.28 -4.37 -2.79
N TYR A 59 -11.83 -3.34 -2.08
CA TYR A 59 -11.02 -3.45 -0.87
C TYR A 59 -11.50 -2.43 0.17
N GLY A 60 -11.67 -2.90 1.39
CA GLY A 60 -12.23 -2.12 2.50
C GLY A 60 -13.72 -2.40 2.71
N GLU A 61 -14.19 -2.02 3.89
CA GLU A 61 -15.60 -2.05 4.27
C GLU A 61 -16.05 -0.61 4.56
N CYS A 62 -17.34 -0.33 4.38
CA CYS A 62 -17.90 1.01 4.59
C CYS A 62 -18.93 0.96 5.71
N TYR A 63 -18.52 1.35 6.91
CA TYR A 63 -19.36 1.41 8.11
C TYR A 63 -19.72 2.85 8.49
N GLU A 64 -18.89 3.82 8.11
CA GLU A 64 -19.03 5.24 8.45
C GLU A 64 -18.98 6.15 7.21
N GLU A 65 -19.48 7.38 7.34
CA GLU A 65 -19.49 8.35 6.23
C GLU A 65 -18.08 8.80 5.77
N ASN A 66 -17.06 8.56 6.60
CA ASN A 66 -15.68 8.86 6.27
C ASN A 66 -14.95 7.67 5.62
N ASP A 67 -15.62 6.52 5.46
CA ASP A 67 -15.05 5.36 4.80
C ASP A 67 -15.11 5.52 3.29
N ASN A 68 -14.02 5.11 2.64
CA ASN A 68 -13.92 5.03 1.20
C ASN A 68 -13.61 3.58 0.81
N ILE A 69 -14.19 3.14 -0.30
CA ILE A 69 -13.96 1.80 -0.82
C ILE A 69 -13.06 1.93 -2.03
N ARG A 70 -11.91 1.25 -1.97
CA ARG A 70 -11.03 1.12 -3.13
C ARG A 70 -11.61 0.05 -4.04
N VAL A 71 -11.78 0.37 -5.32
CA VAL A 71 -12.42 -0.51 -6.32
C VAL A 71 -11.48 -0.71 -7.48
N THR A 72 -11.66 -1.80 -8.23
CA THR A 72 -10.88 -2.04 -9.44
C THR A 72 -11.74 -2.30 -10.66
N VAL A 73 -11.20 -1.94 -11.82
CA VAL A 73 -11.57 -2.53 -13.11
C VAL A 73 -10.35 -3.23 -13.68
N ASP A 74 -10.58 -4.15 -14.60
CA ASP A 74 -9.48 -4.89 -15.22
C ASP A 74 -9.07 -4.22 -16.52
N ASP A 75 -7.80 -3.83 -16.63
CA ASP A 75 -7.18 -3.44 -17.88
C ASP A 75 -6.49 -4.65 -18.51
N LEU A 76 -6.73 -4.86 -19.81
CA LEU A 76 -6.15 -5.97 -20.57
C LEU A 76 -5.16 -5.42 -21.57
N TYR A 77 -3.89 -5.75 -21.37
CA TYR A 77 -2.80 -5.38 -22.25
C TYR A 77 -2.27 -6.61 -22.99
N GLY A 78 -2.07 -6.48 -24.30
CA GLY A 78 -1.50 -7.53 -25.15
C GLY A 78 -0.20 -7.07 -25.79
N PHE A 79 0.82 -7.91 -25.76
CA PHE A 79 2.11 -7.62 -26.37
C PHE A 79 2.64 -8.79 -27.20
N PRO A 80 3.32 -8.49 -28.33
CA PRO A 80 3.84 -9.52 -29.20
C PRO A 80 5.00 -10.27 -28.53
N ARG A 81 5.10 -11.56 -28.84
CA ARG A 81 6.22 -12.44 -28.48
C ARG A 81 6.84 -13.03 -29.73
N SER A 82 8.07 -13.55 -29.61
CA SER A 82 8.77 -14.25 -30.69
C SER A 82 7.91 -15.37 -31.30
N GLY A 83 7.99 -15.54 -32.63
CA GLY A 83 7.26 -16.60 -33.33
C GLY A 83 5.78 -16.30 -33.58
N GLY A 84 5.38 -15.01 -33.57
CA GLY A 84 4.00 -14.60 -33.87
C GLY A 84 2.99 -14.89 -32.76
N LYS A 85 3.47 -15.17 -31.55
CA LYS A 85 2.63 -15.36 -30.36
C LYS A 85 2.25 -14.01 -29.76
N VAL A 86 1.15 -13.97 -29.02
CA VAL A 86 0.74 -12.81 -28.22
C VAL A 86 0.65 -13.26 -26.77
N SER A 87 1.27 -12.50 -25.86
CA SER A 87 1.03 -12.61 -24.43
C SER A 87 0.02 -11.56 -24.02
N THR A 88 -0.91 -11.91 -23.14
CA THR A 88 -1.83 -10.97 -22.52
C THR A 88 -1.57 -10.89 -21.03
N TYR A 89 -1.68 -9.69 -20.48
CA TYR A 89 -1.59 -9.41 -19.06
C TYR A 89 -2.86 -8.69 -18.64
N LYS A 90 -3.40 -9.10 -17.49
CA LYS A 90 -4.56 -8.48 -16.87
C LYS A 90 -4.05 -7.69 -15.67
N ARG A 91 -4.22 -6.37 -15.68
CA ARG A 91 -3.80 -5.48 -14.59
C ARG A 91 -5.04 -4.87 -13.91
N PRO A 92 -5.16 -4.94 -12.58
CA PRO A 92 -6.20 -4.19 -11.89
C PRO A 92 -5.89 -2.69 -11.91
N MET A 93 -6.82 -1.88 -12.39
CA MET A 93 -6.79 -0.41 -12.30
C MET A 93 -7.60 0.02 -11.09
N TYR A 94 -6.96 0.70 -10.15
CA TYR A 94 -7.56 1.13 -8.91
C TYR A 94 -8.26 2.49 -9.07
N GLY A 95 -9.44 2.58 -8.47
CA GLY A 95 -10.20 3.79 -8.24
C GLY A 95 -10.71 3.82 -6.79
N LEU A 96 -11.47 4.86 -6.46
CA LEU A 96 -11.97 5.10 -5.11
C LEU A 96 -13.39 5.64 -5.17
N ILE A 97 -14.28 5.08 -4.36
CA ILE A 97 -15.65 5.58 -4.16
C ILE A 97 -15.87 5.93 -2.70
N ASN A 98 -16.72 6.91 -2.44
CA ASN A 98 -17.14 7.28 -1.08
C ASN A 98 -18.31 6.41 -0.58
N TYR A 99 -18.76 6.66 0.66
CA TYR A 99 -19.91 5.99 1.28
C TYR A 99 -21.25 6.13 0.53
N LYS A 100 -21.39 7.11 -0.36
CA LYS A 100 -22.57 7.28 -1.22
C LYS A 100 -22.45 6.55 -2.55
N GLY A 101 -21.34 5.86 -2.78
CA GLY A 101 -21.02 5.23 -4.07
C GLY A 101 -20.62 6.22 -5.16
N GLU A 102 -20.33 7.46 -4.80
CA GLU A 102 -19.84 8.48 -5.72
C GLU A 102 -18.35 8.26 -5.98
N THR A 103 -17.93 8.36 -7.24
CA THR A 103 -16.52 8.24 -7.61
C THR A 103 -15.72 9.43 -7.09
N ILE A 104 -14.70 9.15 -6.28
CA ILE A 104 -13.65 10.11 -5.90
C ILE A 104 -12.53 10.05 -6.94
N PHE A 105 -12.04 8.84 -7.21
CA PHE A 105 -11.02 8.58 -8.23
C PHE A 105 -11.53 7.56 -9.22
N GLU A 106 -11.55 7.93 -10.50
CA GLU A 106 -11.84 6.99 -11.57
C GLU A 106 -10.80 5.86 -11.56
N PRO A 107 -11.20 4.60 -11.82
CA PRO A 107 -10.26 3.49 -11.96
C PRO A 107 -9.22 3.74 -13.05
N SER A 108 -8.05 4.23 -12.65
CA SER A 108 -7.00 4.71 -13.58
C SER A 108 -5.58 4.57 -13.03
N PHE A 109 -5.43 4.18 -11.76
CA PHE A 109 -4.13 4.02 -11.13
C PHE A 109 -3.67 2.57 -11.14
N TYR A 110 -2.37 2.34 -11.37
CA TYR A 110 -1.74 1.03 -11.20
C TYR A 110 -1.60 0.66 -9.72
N LEU A 111 -1.49 1.68 -8.86
CA LEU A 111 -1.42 1.56 -7.41
C LEU A 111 -2.23 2.67 -6.76
N LEU A 112 -2.98 2.35 -5.71
CA LEU A 112 -3.65 3.32 -4.84
C LEU A 112 -3.62 2.80 -3.40
N LEU A 113 -2.72 3.32 -2.59
CA LEU A 113 -2.52 2.91 -1.19
C LEU A 113 -3.03 4.01 -0.26
N PRO A 114 -4.02 3.73 0.62
CA PRO A 114 -4.39 4.67 1.67
C PRO A 114 -3.28 4.78 2.71
N ALA A 115 -3.12 5.96 3.30
CA ALA A 115 -2.29 6.12 4.49
C ALA A 115 -2.91 5.36 5.68
N ILE A 116 -2.08 4.68 6.47
CA ILE A 116 -2.52 4.01 7.70
C ILE A 116 -2.70 5.08 8.77
N GLY A 117 -3.96 5.33 9.15
CA GLY A 117 -4.34 6.31 10.16
C GLY A 117 -4.88 7.63 9.59
N ASP A 118 -4.59 7.95 8.32
CA ASP A 118 -5.18 9.09 7.61
C ASP A 118 -6.01 8.62 6.40
N LYS A 119 -7.33 8.76 6.50
CA LYS A 119 -8.27 8.36 5.45
C LYS A 119 -8.30 9.32 4.24
N LYS A 120 -7.55 10.42 4.26
CA LYS A 120 -7.58 11.46 3.22
C LYS A 120 -6.36 11.44 2.30
N LEU A 121 -5.31 10.68 2.64
CA LEU A 121 -4.06 10.70 1.91
C LEU A 121 -3.83 9.36 1.20
N TYR A 122 -3.39 9.45 -0.06
CA TYR A 122 -3.18 8.29 -0.93
C TYR A 122 -1.85 8.37 -1.66
N THR A 123 -1.02 7.33 -1.54
CA THR A 123 0.09 7.11 -2.46
C THR A 123 -0.44 6.43 -3.72
N VAL A 124 -0.16 7.00 -4.89
CA VAL A 124 -0.66 6.50 -6.17
C VAL A 124 0.47 6.28 -7.18
N GLN A 125 0.25 5.36 -8.11
CA GLN A 125 1.10 5.19 -9.30
C GLN A 125 0.21 5.27 -10.55
N ASN A 126 0.56 6.15 -11.49
CA ASN A 126 -0.18 6.30 -12.74
C ASN A 126 0.20 5.24 -13.78
N ASN A 127 -0.43 5.29 -14.95
CA ASN A 127 -0.15 4.39 -16.08
C ASN A 127 1.18 4.66 -16.81
N HIS A 128 1.94 5.68 -16.40
CA HIS A 128 3.32 5.95 -16.82
C HIS A 128 4.34 5.49 -15.78
N PHE A 129 3.91 4.72 -14.76
CA PHE A 129 4.74 4.24 -13.65
C PHE A 129 5.31 5.36 -12.75
N GLU A 130 4.70 6.55 -12.78
CA GLU A 130 5.11 7.66 -11.94
C GLU A 130 4.34 7.64 -10.62
N TYR A 131 5.06 7.81 -9.51
CA TYR A 131 4.47 7.90 -8.18
C TYR A 131 4.11 9.35 -7.82
N ALA A 132 3.01 9.49 -7.07
CA ALA A 132 2.56 10.74 -6.47
C ALA A 132 1.89 10.49 -5.12
N VAL A 133 1.65 11.57 -4.38
CA VAL A 133 0.82 11.56 -3.16
C VAL A 133 -0.32 12.55 -3.36
N LEU A 134 -1.55 12.07 -3.26
CA LEU A 134 -2.77 12.85 -3.46
C LEU A 134 -3.58 12.93 -2.17
N ASN A 135 -4.16 14.10 -1.93
CA ASN A 135 -5.32 14.22 -1.06
C ASN A 135 -6.56 13.65 -1.75
N ILE A 136 -7.57 13.28 -0.95
CA ILE A 136 -8.85 12.74 -1.40
C ILE A 136 -9.62 13.66 -2.36
N ASP A 137 -9.34 14.97 -2.34
CA ASP A 137 -9.92 15.93 -3.28
C ASP A 137 -9.17 16.01 -4.63
N GLY A 138 -8.11 15.21 -4.80
CA GLY A 138 -7.25 15.18 -5.97
C GLY A 138 -6.09 16.17 -5.93
N THR A 139 -5.92 16.94 -4.86
CA THR A 139 -4.78 17.86 -4.72
C THR A 139 -3.48 17.09 -4.55
N GLU A 140 -2.48 17.41 -5.36
CA GLU A 140 -1.14 16.84 -5.26
C GLU A 140 -0.40 17.38 -4.02
N VAL A 141 -0.11 16.51 -3.07
CA VAL A 141 0.84 16.77 -1.97
C VAL A 141 2.26 16.55 -2.44
N VAL A 142 2.47 15.49 -3.23
CA VAL A 142 3.71 15.20 -3.95
C VAL A 142 3.34 15.00 -5.42
N PRO A 143 3.87 15.82 -6.35
CA PRO A 143 3.56 15.71 -7.76
C PRO A 143 4.15 14.45 -8.39
N PHE A 144 3.52 13.97 -9.46
CA PHE A 144 4.00 12.84 -10.24
C PHE A 144 5.45 13.02 -10.69
N GLY A 145 6.26 11.98 -10.49
CA GLY A 145 7.65 11.94 -10.93
C GLY A 145 8.64 12.72 -10.06
N LYS A 146 8.21 13.32 -8.93
CA LYS A 146 9.14 13.93 -7.95
C LYS A 146 10.13 12.89 -7.40
N TYR A 147 9.63 11.69 -7.15
CA TYR A 147 10.41 10.54 -6.67
C TYR A 147 10.15 9.35 -7.58
N ASN A 148 11.16 8.49 -7.72
CA ASN A 148 11.05 7.26 -8.51
C ASN A 148 10.28 6.16 -7.76
N TRP A 149 10.17 6.26 -6.44
CA TRP A 149 9.37 5.37 -5.60
C TRP A 149 8.84 6.12 -4.40
N ILE A 150 7.60 5.82 -4.01
CA ILE A 150 6.97 6.29 -2.78
C ILE A 150 6.22 5.10 -2.17
N ASP A 151 6.53 4.75 -0.93
CA ASP A 151 5.75 3.74 -0.18
C ASP A 151 4.38 4.29 0.26
N GLY A 152 3.53 3.41 0.79
CA GLY A 152 2.38 3.87 1.57
C GLY A 152 2.83 4.58 2.85
N PHE A 153 1.96 5.47 3.36
CA PHE A 153 2.20 6.14 4.64
C PHE A 153 1.81 5.23 5.81
N ASP A 154 2.71 5.11 6.79
CA ASP A 154 2.44 4.53 8.11
C ASP A 154 3.02 5.46 9.18
N LYS A 155 2.26 5.69 10.25
CA LYS A 155 2.62 6.63 11.34
C LYS A 155 3.03 8.01 10.81
N GLY A 156 2.34 8.51 9.79
CA GLY A 156 2.59 9.82 9.19
C GLY A 156 3.87 9.94 8.34
N LEU A 157 4.52 8.82 8.00
CA LEU A 157 5.77 8.79 7.25
C LEU A 157 5.71 7.83 6.06
N ALA A 158 6.41 8.18 4.98
CA ALA A 158 6.62 7.30 3.83
C ALA A 158 8.09 7.32 3.40
N ARG A 159 8.61 6.15 2.96
CA ARG A 159 9.90 6.08 2.27
C ARG A 159 9.77 6.64 0.87
N VAL A 160 10.79 7.38 0.45
CA VAL A 160 10.93 7.89 -0.90
C VAL A 160 12.29 7.54 -1.47
N LYS A 161 12.36 7.33 -2.78
CA LYS A 161 13.59 6.98 -3.51
C LYS A 161 13.79 7.89 -4.71
N ILE A 162 15.03 8.29 -4.94
CA ILE A 162 15.52 8.75 -6.24
C ILE A 162 16.54 7.75 -6.77
N GLY A 163 16.57 7.54 -8.08
CA GLY A 163 17.35 6.50 -8.75
C GLY A 163 16.47 5.38 -9.28
N ASN A 164 16.92 4.79 -10.39
CA ASN A 164 16.13 3.88 -11.22
C ASN A 164 16.64 2.44 -11.18
N VAL A 165 17.59 2.13 -10.29
CA VAL A 165 18.21 0.81 -10.27
C VAL A 165 17.47 -0.06 -9.26
N THR A 166 16.82 -1.12 -9.72
CA THR A 166 15.93 -1.90 -8.86
C THR A 166 16.65 -3.09 -8.23
N ASN A 167 17.59 -3.73 -8.94
CA ASN A 167 18.24 -5.02 -8.66
C ASN A 167 18.97 -5.25 -7.30
N GLY A 168 18.73 -4.47 -6.26
CA GLY A 168 19.22 -4.69 -4.90
C GLY A 168 20.73 -4.50 -4.73
N GLN A 169 21.43 -4.03 -5.77
CA GLN A 169 22.87 -3.83 -5.71
C GLN A 169 23.22 -2.78 -4.67
N LYS A 170 24.24 -3.08 -3.85
CA LYS A 170 24.71 -2.20 -2.77
C LYS A 170 25.17 -0.83 -3.28
N GLU A 171 25.64 -0.75 -4.52
CA GLU A 171 26.07 0.47 -5.20
C GLU A 171 25.24 0.72 -6.46
N ASN A 172 23.93 0.89 -6.26
CA ASN A 172 22.97 1.07 -7.34
C ASN A 172 22.72 2.56 -7.68
N GLY A 173 23.34 3.49 -6.93
CA GLY A 173 23.14 4.93 -7.11
C GLY A 173 21.80 5.46 -6.61
N ASN A 174 20.92 4.60 -6.07
CA ASN A 174 19.69 5.04 -5.44
C ASN A 174 20.00 5.78 -4.15
N LYS A 175 19.14 6.74 -3.84
CA LYS A 175 19.12 7.42 -2.55
C LYS A 175 17.73 7.39 -1.98
N TRP A 176 17.65 7.04 -0.71
CA TRP A 176 16.44 6.93 0.07
C TRP A 176 16.35 8.06 1.09
N GLY A 177 15.13 8.48 1.36
CA GLY A 177 14.76 9.49 2.34
C GLY A 177 13.37 9.18 2.90
N LEU A 178 12.90 10.05 3.79
CA LEU A 178 11.57 9.96 4.39
C LEU A 178 10.84 11.28 4.21
N ILE A 179 9.57 11.21 3.82
CA ILE A 179 8.66 12.36 3.81
C ILE A 179 7.56 12.18 4.84
N ASN A 180 7.03 13.30 5.33
CA ASN A 180 5.78 13.33 6.10
C ASN A 180 4.55 13.49 5.20
N GLU A 181 3.36 13.45 5.81
CA GLU A 181 2.06 13.58 5.11
C GLU A 181 1.85 14.91 4.37
N ASN A 182 2.68 15.93 4.64
CA ASN A 182 2.69 17.19 3.90
C ASN A 182 3.67 17.17 2.72
N GLY A 183 4.30 16.03 2.43
CA GLY A 183 5.30 15.88 1.36
C GLY A 183 6.66 16.51 1.69
N LYS A 184 6.88 16.92 2.94
CA LYS A 184 8.15 17.48 3.42
C LYS A 184 9.12 16.36 3.77
N GLU A 185 10.34 16.46 3.27
CA GLU A 185 11.43 15.57 3.65
C GLU A 185 11.79 15.79 5.14
N VAL A 186 11.55 14.76 5.96
CA VAL A 186 11.98 14.70 7.37
C VAL A 186 13.33 13.98 7.49
N LEU A 187 13.67 13.16 6.51
CA LEU A 187 14.99 12.58 6.33
C LEU A 187 15.41 12.76 4.86
N SER A 188 16.54 13.44 4.63
CA SER A 188 16.99 13.78 3.27
C SER A 188 17.34 12.54 2.44
N LEU A 189 17.22 12.67 1.12
CA LEU A 189 17.58 11.65 0.12
C LEU A 189 19.10 11.44 0.01
N GLU A 190 19.72 10.91 1.05
CA GLU A 190 21.17 10.66 1.10
C GLU A 190 21.56 9.26 1.59
N TYR A 191 20.58 8.45 1.98
CA TYR A 191 20.79 7.10 2.49
C TYR A 191 20.84 6.09 1.35
N ASP A 192 21.73 5.12 1.45
CA ASP A 192 21.82 4.03 0.48
C ASP A 192 20.66 3.05 0.63
N ASN A 193 20.11 2.94 1.85
CA ASN A 193 18.89 2.17 2.10
C ASN A 193 18.18 2.68 3.37
N ILE A 194 16.85 2.56 3.40
CA ILE A 194 16.02 2.70 4.59
C ILE A 194 15.09 1.50 4.62
N TRP A 195 15.08 0.74 5.72
CA TRP A 195 14.26 -0.48 5.81
C TRP A 195 12.77 -0.15 5.78
N ASN A 196 11.98 -1.01 5.12
CA ASN A 196 10.54 -0.83 5.03
C ASN A 196 9.89 -0.91 6.41
N PHE A 197 8.94 -0.02 6.69
CA PHE A 197 8.14 -0.05 7.91
C PHE A 197 6.63 0.02 7.65
N TYR A 198 6.20 0.23 6.39
CA TYR A 198 4.80 0.30 6.02
C TYR A 198 4.09 -1.02 6.33
N ASP A 199 3.03 -0.95 7.14
CA ASP A 199 2.26 -2.11 7.63
C ASP A 199 3.08 -3.18 8.38
N LYS A 200 4.26 -2.81 8.92
CA LYS A 200 5.13 -3.75 9.66
C LYS A 200 5.02 -3.64 11.18
N LYS A 201 4.12 -2.80 11.73
CA LYS A 201 3.99 -2.50 13.17
C LYS A 201 5.33 -2.11 13.84
N ARG A 202 6.27 -1.51 13.10
CA ARG A 202 7.60 -1.12 13.59
C ARG A 202 7.57 0.26 14.27
N VAL A 203 8.35 0.42 15.34
CA VAL A 203 8.58 1.72 16.02
C VAL A 203 9.85 2.42 15.50
N THR A 204 10.81 1.63 15.04
CA THR A 204 12.07 2.10 14.46
C THR A 204 12.22 1.62 13.02
N THR A 205 13.09 2.29 12.25
CA THR A 205 13.60 1.78 10.99
C THR A 205 15.12 1.88 10.94
N LYS A 206 15.77 0.94 10.26
CA LYS A 206 17.21 0.96 10.04
C LYS A 206 17.53 1.81 8.81
N VAL A 207 18.42 2.78 8.98
CA VAL A 207 18.94 3.60 7.89
C VAL A 207 20.40 3.26 7.63
N VAL A 208 20.80 3.21 6.36
CA VAL A 208 22.13 2.79 5.92
C VAL A 208 22.77 3.88 5.07
N LYS A 209 23.99 4.27 5.41
CA LYS A 209 24.82 5.20 4.63
C LYS A 209 26.27 4.73 4.62
N GLY A 210 26.77 4.34 3.46
CA GLY A 210 28.02 3.61 3.28
C GLY A 210 28.00 2.27 4.03
N ASN A 211 28.94 2.11 4.95
CA ASN A 211 29.04 0.93 5.83
C ASN A 211 28.50 1.19 7.24
N VAL A 212 27.81 2.31 7.45
CA VAL A 212 27.21 2.66 8.73
C VAL A 212 25.71 2.42 8.66
N ALA A 213 25.20 1.63 9.60
CA ALA A 213 23.78 1.43 9.82
C ALA A 213 23.43 1.82 11.25
N HIS A 214 22.29 2.49 11.44
CA HIS A 214 21.75 2.79 12.76
C HIS A 214 20.22 2.81 12.70
N ASP A 215 19.59 2.66 13.85
CA ASP A 215 18.14 2.69 13.96
C ASP A 215 17.67 4.11 14.27
N VAL A 216 16.57 4.51 13.63
CA VAL A 216 15.90 5.78 13.82
C VAL A 216 14.51 5.51 14.36
N ILE A 217 14.10 6.24 15.40
CA ILE A 217 12.77 6.16 15.99
C ILE A 217 11.81 6.97 15.12
N LEU A 218 10.77 6.33 14.58
CA LEU A 218 9.87 6.94 13.61
C LEU A 218 9.13 8.15 14.19
N SER A 219 8.71 8.11 15.45
CA SER A 219 7.99 9.22 16.09
C SER A 219 8.85 10.48 16.27
N GLU A 220 10.15 10.33 16.52
CA GLU A 220 11.06 11.47 16.73
C GLU A 220 11.23 12.31 15.46
N LEU A 221 11.09 11.69 14.27
CA LEU A 221 11.21 12.37 12.98
C LEU A 221 10.09 13.39 12.71
N LEU A 222 8.93 13.20 13.33
CA LEU A 222 7.79 14.10 13.16
C LEU A 222 7.88 15.33 14.08
N ASP A 223 8.52 15.18 15.25
CA ASP A 223 8.63 16.25 16.25
C ASP A 223 9.82 17.19 16.00
N MET A 224 10.75 16.84 15.09
CA MET A 224 11.87 17.72 14.71
C MET A 224 11.45 19.08 14.16
N ASP A 225 10.22 19.20 13.63
CA ASP A 225 9.66 20.47 13.14
C ASP A 225 9.09 21.37 14.25
N LYS A 226 8.88 20.83 15.47
CA LYS A 226 8.39 21.60 16.63
C LYS A 226 9.51 22.22 17.47
N THR A 227 10.76 21.74 17.30
CA THR A 227 11.91 22.16 18.11
C THR A 227 12.55 23.52 17.76
N GLN A 228 11.77 24.48 17.24
CA GLN A 228 12.11 25.91 17.35
C GLN A 228 11.31 26.66 18.43
N GLU A 229 10.39 26.01 19.14
CA GLU A 229 9.87 26.56 20.39
C GLU A 229 10.03 25.54 21.52
N LYS A 230 10.75 25.98 22.56
CA LYS A 230 11.05 25.22 23.78
C LYS A 230 9.75 24.74 24.44
N ASP A 231 9.71 23.50 24.91
CA ASP A 231 9.93 23.21 26.33
C ASP A 231 9.93 21.70 26.61
N ASN A 232 10.76 21.32 27.58
CA ASN A 232 10.97 19.97 28.05
C ASN A 232 9.70 19.37 28.66
N HIS A 233 9.23 18.24 28.13
CA HIS A 233 8.53 17.25 28.94
C HIS A 233 8.80 15.85 28.38
N SER A 234 9.56 15.05 29.14
CA SER A 234 9.76 13.64 28.86
C SER A 234 8.56 12.87 29.40
N ASP A 235 7.71 12.34 28.53
CA ASP A 235 6.74 11.33 28.91
C ASP A 235 7.26 9.96 28.49
N ASN A 236 7.60 9.19 29.52
CA ASN A 236 8.13 7.85 29.46
C ASN A 236 6.98 6.89 29.10
N TYR A 237 6.94 6.40 27.87
CA TYR A 237 6.00 5.36 27.46
C TYR A 237 6.68 4.00 27.50
N ASP A 238 6.36 3.26 28.55
CA ASP A 238 6.65 1.86 28.75
C ASP A 238 5.61 1.04 27.97
N ILE A 239 5.99 0.37 26.88
CA ILE A 239 5.09 -0.55 26.17
C ILE A 239 5.77 -1.90 26.02
N ASN A 240 5.15 -2.88 26.68
CA ASN A 240 5.43 -4.29 26.62
C ASN A 240 5.52 -4.79 25.18
N VAL A 241 6.69 -5.31 24.84
CA VAL A 241 6.98 -6.12 23.66
C VAL A 241 6.37 -7.49 23.92
N ASP A 242 5.25 -7.82 23.27
CA ASP A 242 4.79 -9.20 23.01
C ASP A 242 3.48 -9.15 22.20
N ASP A 243 3.55 -8.94 20.88
CA ASP A 243 2.49 -9.36 19.97
C ASP A 243 3.07 -9.66 18.58
N TYR A 244 3.43 -10.93 18.38
CA TYR A 244 3.76 -11.51 17.08
C TYR A 244 2.48 -11.60 16.23
N GLY A 245 2.04 -10.46 15.70
CA GLY A 245 0.97 -10.38 14.71
C GLY A 245 1.51 -10.68 13.31
N THR A 246 1.27 -11.88 12.82
CA THR A 246 1.58 -12.31 11.45
C THR A 246 0.63 -11.65 10.45
N ASN A 247 1.12 -10.64 9.73
CA ASN A 247 0.48 -10.13 8.51
C ASN A 247 1.43 -10.41 7.33
N PHE A 248 0.90 -11.14 6.34
CA PHE A 248 1.62 -11.57 5.15
C PHE A 248 1.93 -10.38 4.23
N GLY A 249 3.16 -9.87 4.30
CA GLY A 249 3.92 -9.67 3.06
C GLY A 249 4.36 -11.04 2.53
N GLU A 250 4.63 -11.18 1.24
CA GLU A 250 5.03 -12.46 0.62
C GLU A 250 6.29 -13.11 1.26
N TYR A 251 6.98 -12.40 2.16
CA TYR A 251 8.14 -12.85 2.93
C TYR A 251 7.96 -12.71 4.45
N ALA A 252 6.78 -13.04 4.99
CA ALA A 252 6.58 -13.11 6.44
C ALA A 252 7.36 -14.29 7.05
N GLY A 253 8.62 -14.04 7.39
CA GLY A 253 9.50 -14.91 8.16
C GLY A 253 10.57 -15.61 7.31
N SER A 254 11.76 -15.02 7.23
CA SER A 254 12.94 -15.77 6.83
C SER A 254 14.18 -15.38 7.63
N TYR A 255 14.98 -16.39 7.91
CA TYR A 255 16.26 -16.48 8.61
C TYR A 255 17.35 -15.45 8.24
N ALA A 256 17.14 -14.58 7.23
CA ALA A 256 18.17 -13.69 6.69
C ALA A 256 18.35 -12.39 7.49
N GLN A 257 17.34 -11.97 8.26
CA GLN A 257 17.36 -10.73 9.04
C GLN A 257 18.40 -10.74 10.17
N ASP A 258 18.55 -11.88 10.85
CA ASP A 258 19.37 -11.99 12.07
C ASP A 258 20.84 -12.38 11.81
N VAL A 259 21.15 -12.95 10.65
CA VAL A 259 22.47 -13.53 10.36
C VAL A 259 23.28 -12.71 9.35
N GLU A 260 22.64 -12.10 8.34
CA GLU A 260 23.34 -11.48 7.21
C GLU A 260 23.10 -9.96 7.08
N GLY A 261 22.22 -9.37 7.89
CA GLY A 261 22.00 -7.92 7.93
C GLY A 261 21.32 -7.32 6.68
N TYR A 262 20.64 -8.16 5.88
CA TYR A 262 19.86 -7.74 4.72
C TYR A 262 18.38 -7.54 5.09
N SER A 263 17.73 -6.59 4.42
CA SER A 263 16.27 -6.44 4.47
C SER A 263 15.64 -7.50 3.57
N ASP A 264 14.69 -8.30 4.09
CA ASP A 264 13.96 -9.29 3.28
C ASP A 264 13.12 -8.62 2.16
N ASP A 265 12.88 -7.31 2.26
CA ASP A 265 12.10 -6.51 1.30
C ASP A 265 12.90 -6.14 0.02
N VAL A 266 14.14 -6.60 -0.14
CA VAL A 266 14.95 -6.38 -1.37
C VAL A 266 14.25 -6.93 -2.62
N ILE A 267 13.37 -7.92 -2.47
CA ILE A 267 12.65 -8.52 -3.60
C ILE A 267 11.57 -7.58 -4.15
N ASP A 268 10.81 -6.88 -3.31
CA ASP A 268 9.80 -5.91 -3.76
C ASP A 268 10.47 -4.68 -4.39
N ASP A 269 11.58 -4.21 -3.78
CA ASP A 269 12.40 -3.12 -4.32
C ASP A 269 13.10 -3.52 -5.64
N ALA A 270 13.30 -4.82 -5.89
CA ALA A 270 14.02 -5.38 -7.05
C ALA A 270 13.24 -5.33 -8.36
N PHE A 271 11.92 -5.31 -8.32
CA PHE A 271 11.11 -5.45 -9.53
C PHE A 271 10.11 -4.31 -9.74
N ASP A 272 10.07 -3.30 -8.88
CA ASP A 272 9.25 -2.08 -9.03
C ASP A 272 7.73 -2.33 -9.27
N GLY A 273 7.25 -3.55 -8.98
CA GLY A 273 5.93 -4.01 -9.45
C GLY A 273 5.78 -4.08 -10.98
N ASP A 274 6.88 -3.95 -11.74
CA ASP A 274 6.97 -4.12 -13.19
C ASP A 274 7.10 -5.62 -13.53
N PRO A 275 6.07 -6.24 -14.12
CA PRO A 275 6.12 -7.62 -14.57
C PRO A 275 7.26 -7.87 -15.57
N ASP A 276 7.67 -6.88 -16.37
CA ASP A 276 8.70 -7.04 -17.39
C ASP A 276 10.11 -7.17 -16.79
N ALA A 277 10.31 -6.71 -15.55
CA ALA A 277 11.54 -6.91 -14.80
C ALA A 277 11.70 -8.37 -14.30
N TYR A 278 10.59 -9.13 -14.14
CA TYR A 278 10.63 -10.53 -13.71
C TYR A 278 11.17 -11.50 -14.78
N TRP A 279 11.14 -11.10 -16.06
CA TRP A 279 11.40 -12.02 -17.18
C TRP A 279 12.77 -11.87 -17.84
N ASN A 280 13.64 -10.99 -17.31
CA ASN A 280 14.98 -10.73 -17.86
C ASN A 280 16.12 -11.33 -16.99
N ILE A 281 15.82 -12.31 -16.13
CA ILE A 281 16.84 -13.14 -15.49
C ILE A 281 17.12 -14.33 -16.42
N ASP A 282 18.15 -14.21 -17.25
CA ASP A 282 18.83 -15.33 -17.91
C ASP A 282 19.93 -15.91 -17.02
#